data_AF-A0AA85A3T5-F1
#
_entry.id   AF-A0AA85A3T5-F1
#
_cell.length_a   1.000
_cell.length_b   1.000
_cell.length_c   1.000
_cell.angle_alpha   90.00
_cell.angle_beta   90.00
_cell.angle_gamma   90.00
#
_symmetry.space_group_name_H-M   'P 1'
#
loop_
_entity.id
_entity.type
_entity.pdbx_description
1 polymer ?
#
loop_
_entity_poly.entity_id
_entity_poly.type
_entity_poly.pdbx_seq_one_letter_code
_entity_poly.pdbx_strand_id
1 'polypeptide(L)'
;MSASEACKKSLVTLESYLRDEHTNSETLKFSVNSVLTVDGKKPSPLEEVEILDTIATYIMLKNEEDVKYRLFFEVFPVDKDISADCLYFLIKLSSLAICLGLSPVLEIVSLWLKVRVCQLYASSALQSANYLPYISYEIIEEFVTALTSDMLSIQGSPLTSNPTLSKNDIIQSGDPNKDNPLYIIPSVSPAFADAFLSGVSLVYGFYPSLKSSVCNFTVTHEATKIPPPQIILCISHWLRLSRISKQHQPGTNPFSSWTSIDWPSAARRHKFLNHPRFSIDQILMFQPPPPLCLIWWTIFEPLRHIMR
;
A
#
# COMPACT_ATOMS: atom_id res chain seq x y z
N MET A 1 -29.48 1.09 -14.09
CA MET A 1 -28.74 0.31 -13.08
C MET A 1 -27.64 1.22 -12.60
N SER A 2 -27.50 1.44 -11.29
CA SER A 2 -26.43 2.31 -10.79
C SER A 2 -25.07 1.67 -11.04
N ALA A 3 -23.98 2.46 -11.03
CA ALA A 3 -22.64 1.90 -11.18
C ALA A 3 -22.31 0.96 -10.01
N SER A 4 -22.80 1.27 -8.81
CA SER A 4 -22.77 0.38 -7.65
C SER A 4 -23.42 -0.98 -7.91
N GLU A 5 -24.65 -1.02 -8.45
CA GLU A 5 -25.34 -2.28 -8.74
C GLU A 5 -24.62 -3.11 -9.80
N ALA A 6 -24.13 -2.46 -10.86
CA ALA A 6 -23.35 -3.11 -11.91
C ALA A 6 -22.05 -3.70 -11.35
N CYS A 7 -21.29 -2.91 -10.59
CA CYS A 7 -20.05 -3.35 -9.94
C CYS A 7 -20.29 -4.53 -9.00
N LYS A 8 -21.30 -4.45 -8.13
CA LYS A 8 -21.65 -5.54 -7.22
C LYS A 8 -22.00 -6.83 -7.97
N LYS A 9 -22.75 -6.72 -9.06
CA LYS A 9 -23.08 -7.87 -9.91
C LYS A 9 -21.81 -8.48 -10.53
N SER A 10 -20.92 -7.65 -11.07
CA SER A 10 -19.64 -8.08 -11.62
C SER A 10 -18.76 -8.78 -10.58
N LEU A 11 -18.69 -8.25 -9.34
CA LEU A 11 -17.95 -8.88 -8.23
C LEU A 11 -18.50 -10.26 -7.88
N VAL A 12 -19.82 -10.42 -7.80
CA VAL A 12 -20.47 -11.72 -7.54
C VAL A 12 -20.21 -12.70 -8.69
N THR A 13 -20.28 -12.24 -9.93
CA THR A 13 -19.98 -13.06 -11.11
C THR A 13 -18.51 -13.49 -11.12
N LEU A 14 -17.58 -12.58 -10.89
CA LEU A 14 -16.16 -12.90 -10.79
C LEU A 14 -15.89 -13.91 -9.66
N GLU A 15 -16.51 -13.73 -8.50
CA GLU A 15 -16.41 -14.69 -7.41
C GLU A 15 -16.87 -16.09 -7.84
N SER A 16 -17.99 -16.21 -8.56
CA SER A 16 -18.49 -17.49 -9.04
C SER A 16 -17.50 -18.18 -9.98
N TYR A 17 -16.85 -17.42 -10.87
CA TYR A 17 -15.82 -17.92 -11.76
C TYR A 17 -14.55 -18.34 -11.03
N LEU A 18 -14.16 -17.62 -9.98
CA LEU A 18 -13.02 -18.00 -9.15
C LEU A 18 -13.25 -19.34 -8.41
N ARG A 19 -14.50 -19.68 -8.11
CA ARG A 19 -14.86 -20.99 -7.52
C ARG A 19 -14.92 -22.12 -8.54
N ASP A 20 -15.10 -21.82 -9.83
CA ASP A 20 -15.13 -22.81 -10.90
C ASP A 20 -13.75 -22.99 -11.54
N GLU A 21 -13.12 -24.13 -11.28
CA GLU A 21 -11.79 -24.48 -11.80
C GLU A 21 -11.73 -24.61 -13.33
N HIS A 22 -12.88 -24.69 -14.02
CA HIS A 22 -12.95 -24.84 -15.48
C HIS A 22 -13.10 -23.50 -16.21
N THR A 23 -13.20 -22.39 -15.49
CA THR A 23 -13.34 -21.07 -16.13
C THR A 23 -12.06 -20.73 -16.90
N ASN A 24 -12.19 -20.43 -18.18
CA ASN A 24 -11.05 -20.05 -19.01
C ASN A 24 -10.52 -18.63 -18.65
N SER A 25 -9.26 -18.38 -19.00
CA SER A 25 -8.58 -17.12 -18.65
C SER A 25 -9.18 -15.88 -19.34
N GLU A 26 -9.78 -16.01 -20.52
CA GLU A 26 -10.37 -14.88 -21.25
C GLU A 26 -11.66 -14.40 -20.58
N THR A 27 -12.52 -15.33 -20.16
CA THR A 27 -13.73 -15.06 -19.39
C THR A 27 -13.40 -14.39 -18.06
N LEU A 28 -12.34 -14.84 -17.38
CA LEU A 28 -11.85 -14.19 -16.15
C LEU A 28 -11.41 -12.75 -16.41
N LYS A 29 -10.60 -12.51 -17.45
CA LYS A 29 -10.15 -11.15 -17.82
C LYS A 29 -11.32 -10.22 -18.15
N PHE A 30 -12.32 -10.72 -18.88
CA PHE A 30 -13.52 -9.94 -19.19
C PHE A 30 -14.31 -9.59 -17.92
N SER A 31 -14.48 -10.57 -17.02
CA SER A 31 -15.18 -10.39 -15.75
C SER A 31 -14.47 -9.37 -14.84
N VAL A 32 -13.13 -9.41 -14.77
CA VAL A 32 -12.32 -8.41 -14.05
C VAL A 32 -12.54 -7.01 -14.59
N ASN A 33 -12.45 -6.82 -15.91
CA ASN A 33 -12.66 -5.51 -16.52
C ASN A 33 -14.07 -4.96 -16.25
N SER A 34 -15.06 -5.85 -16.14
CA SER A 34 -16.45 -5.49 -15.83
C SER A 34 -16.66 -5.00 -14.39
N VAL A 35 -15.70 -5.20 -13.48
CA VAL A 35 -15.75 -4.66 -12.11
C VAL A 35 -15.47 -3.16 -12.10
N LEU A 36 -14.58 -2.70 -12.99
CA LEU A 36 -14.07 -1.32 -13.01
C LEU A 36 -14.67 -0.45 -14.13
N THR A 37 -15.63 -0.99 -14.88
CA THR A 37 -16.27 -0.31 -16.01
C THR A 37 -17.79 -0.30 -15.88
N VAL A 38 -18.43 0.70 -16.49
CA VAL A 38 -19.89 0.78 -16.60
C VAL A 38 -20.23 0.63 -18.08
N ASP A 39 -21.04 -0.38 -18.42
CA ASP A 39 -21.39 -0.74 -19.80
C ASP A 39 -20.16 -0.89 -20.73
N GLY A 40 -19.05 -1.40 -20.18
CA GLY A 40 -17.78 -1.58 -20.90
C GLY A 40 -17.02 -0.28 -21.20
N LYS A 41 -17.43 0.85 -20.60
CA LYS A 41 -16.79 2.15 -20.75
C LYS A 41 -16.12 2.61 -19.46
N LYS A 42 -15.18 3.55 -19.60
CA LYS A 42 -14.57 4.25 -18.46
C LYS A 42 -15.67 4.98 -17.69
N PRO A 43 -15.78 4.78 -16.36
CA PRO A 43 -16.78 5.44 -15.54
C PRO A 43 -16.54 6.96 -15.49
N SER A 44 -17.62 7.71 -15.31
CA SER A 44 -17.56 9.12 -14.92
C SER A 44 -17.09 9.28 -13.47
N PRO A 45 -16.65 10.47 -13.03
CA PRO A 45 -16.15 10.67 -11.67
C PRO A 45 -17.12 10.27 -10.55
N LEU A 46 -18.43 10.41 -10.76
CA LEU A 46 -19.43 9.97 -9.77
C LEU A 46 -19.52 8.44 -9.73
N GLU A 47 -19.53 7.80 -10.89
CA GLU A 47 -19.54 6.34 -11.01
C GLU A 47 -18.24 5.72 -10.46
N GLU A 48 -17.10 6.38 -10.63
CA GLU A 48 -15.83 5.99 -10.00
C GLU A 48 -15.97 5.90 -8.48
N VAL A 49 -16.56 6.92 -7.84
CA VAL A 49 -16.79 6.92 -6.39
C VAL A 49 -17.74 5.80 -5.97
N GLU A 50 -18.83 5.58 -6.70
CA GLU A 50 -19.76 4.47 -6.44
C GLU A 50 -19.07 3.10 -6.54
N ILE A 51 -18.22 2.91 -7.56
CA ILE A 51 -17.47 1.67 -7.76
C ILE A 51 -16.48 1.46 -6.60
N LEU A 52 -15.73 2.49 -6.22
CA LEU A 52 -14.78 2.43 -5.11
C LEU A 52 -15.45 2.07 -3.79
N ASP A 53 -16.56 2.74 -3.46
CA ASP A 53 -17.35 2.45 -2.26
C ASP A 53 -17.92 1.03 -2.28
N THR A 54 -18.38 0.58 -3.46
CA THR A 54 -18.91 -0.78 -3.64
C THR A 54 -17.84 -1.84 -3.41
N ILE A 55 -16.64 -1.67 -4.00
CA ILE A 55 -15.51 -2.60 -3.83
C ILE A 55 -15.09 -2.63 -2.36
N ALA A 56 -14.93 -1.45 -1.74
CA ALA A 56 -14.57 -1.34 -0.33
C ALA A 56 -15.60 -2.06 0.56
N THR A 57 -16.88 -1.75 0.39
CA THR A 57 -17.98 -2.38 1.13
C THR A 57 -18.03 -3.89 0.92
N TYR A 58 -17.83 -4.36 -0.32
CA TYR A 58 -17.81 -5.79 -0.62
C TYR A 58 -16.69 -6.51 0.14
N ILE A 59 -15.48 -5.96 0.14
CA ILE A 59 -14.33 -6.49 0.87
C ILE A 59 -14.59 -6.50 2.38
N MET A 60 -15.14 -5.40 2.92
CA MET A 60 -15.44 -5.26 4.35
C MET A 60 -16.48 -6.28 4.84
N LEU A 61 -17.47 -6.61 4.00
CA LEU A 61 -18.55 -7.53 4.36
C LEU A 61 -18.25 -9.00 4.06
N LYS A 62 -17.16 -9.30 3.34
CA LYS A 62 -16.82 -10.67 2.94
C LYS A 62 -16.11 -11.43 4.06
N ASN A 63 -16.82 -12.40 4.65
CA ASN A 63 -16.29 -13.24 5.74
C ASN A 63 -15.31 -14.32 5.27
N GLU A 64 -15.44 -14.83 4.04
CA GLU A 64 -14.52 -15.84 3.48
C GLU A 64 -13.21 -15.19 3.05
N GLU A 65 -12.20 -15.24 3.92
CA GLU A 65 -10.91 -14.56 3.68
C GLU A 65 -10.22 -15.01 2.40
N ASP A 66 -10.14 -16.32 2.14
CA ASP A 66 -9.47 -16.82 0.92
C ASP A 66 -10.11 -16.28 -0.36
N VAL A 67 -11.45 -16.23 -0.40
CA VAL A 67 -12.20 -15.70 -1.53
C VAL A 67 -12.03 -14.19 -1.65
N LYS A 68 -12.08 -13.47 -0.52
CA LYS A 68 -11.88 -12.02 -0.43
C LYS A 68 -10.54 -11.61 -1.04
N TYR A 69 -9.45 -12.26 -0.62
CA TYR A 69 -8.12 -11.95 -1.15
C TYR A 69 -7.95 -12.40 -2.60
N ARG A 70 -8.43 -13.59 -2.97
CA ARG A 70 -8.35 -14.07 -4.37
C ARG A 70 -9.10 -13.14 -5.33
N LEU A 71 -10.30 -12.71 -4.95
CA LEU A 71 -11.08 -11.74 -5.71
C LEU A 71 -10.32 -10.42 -5.87
N PHE A 72 -9.74 -9.91 -4.78
CA PHE A 72 -8.95 -8.68 -4.82
C PHE A 72 -7.76 -8.80 -5.77
N PHE A 73 -6.96 -9.87 -5.69
CA PHE A 73 -5.78 -10.03 -6.54
C PHE A 73 -6.12 -10.37 -7.99
N GLU A 74 -7.32 -10.87 -8.28
CA GLU A 74 -7.76 -11.03 -9.66
C GLU A 74 -8.11 -9.67 -10.27
N VAL A 75 -8.73 -8.76 -9.49
CA VAL A 75 -9.00 -7.37 -9.93
C VAL A 75 -7.72 -6.53 -9.99
N PHE A 76 -6.87 -6.67 -8.98
CA PHE A 76 -5.60 -5.95 -8.82
C PHE A 76 -4.45 -6.95 -8.77
N PRO A 77 -3.95 -7.41 -9.93
CA PRO A 77 -2.90 -8.42 -9.99
C PRO A 77 -1.65 -7.99 -9.23
N VAL A 78 -1.03 -8.94 -8.54
CA VAL A 78 0.20 -8.72 -7.74
C VAL A 78 1.44 -9.22 -8.48
N ASP A 79 1.31 -10.29 -9.25
CA ASP A 79 2.36 -11.04 -9.93
C ASP A 79 2.39 -10.82 -11.45
N LYS A 80 1.42 -10.09 -11.99
CA LYS A 80 1.28 -9.75 -13.41
C LYS A 80 1.34 -8.24 -13.62
N ASP A 81 1.48 -7.83 -14.88
CA ASP A 81 1.32 -6.43 -15.27
C ASP A 81 -0.10 -5.96 -14.94
N ILE A 82 -0.18 -4.78 -14.35
CA ILE A 82 -1.42 -4.08 -14.03
C ILE A 82 -1.61 -2.95 -15.04
N SER A 83 -2.83 -2.79 -15.57
CA SER A 83 -3.12 -1.65 -16.45
C SER A 83 -3.08 -0.34 -15.67
N ALA A 84 -2.83 0.77 -16.36
CA ALA A 84 -2.83 2.10 -15.74
C ALA A 84 -4.17 2.44 -15.07
N ASP A 85 -5.29 2.08 -15.69
CA ASP A 85 -6.62 2.30 -15.12
C ASP A 85 -6.84 1.43 -13.85
N CYS A 86 -6.44 0.15 -13.85
CA CYS A 86 -6.53 -0.69 -12.67
C CYS A 86 -5.67 -0.15 -11.52
N LEU A 87 -4.45 0.32 -11.82
CA LEU A 87 -3.56 0.92 -10.82
C LEU A 87 -4.14 2.21 -10.25
N TYR A 88 -4.74 3.06 -11.10
CA TYR A 88 -5.45 4.26 -10.68
C TYR A 88 -6.59 3.93 -9.69
N PHE A 89 -7.41 2.93 -9.99
CA PHE A 89 -8.46 2.47 -9.07
C PHE A 89 -7.89 1.94 -7.76
N LEU A 90 -6.79 1.20 -7.79
CA LEU A 90 -6.14 0.70 -6.58
C LEU A 90 -5.59 1.85 -5.70
N ILE A 91 -5.01 2.87 -6.32
CA ILE A 91 -4.55 4.09 -5.62
C ILE A 91 -5.75 4.78 -4.96
N LYS A 92 -6.83 5.03 -5.70
CA LYS A 92 -8.02 5.69 -5.15
C LYS A 92 -8.73 4.88 -4.07
N LEU A 93 -8.77 3.55 -4.21
CA LEU A 93 -9.29 2.65 -3.19
C LEU A 93 -8.45 2.71 -1.91
N SER A 94 -7.12 2.78 -2.05
CA SER A 94 -6.20 2.94 -0.91
C SER A 94 -6.38 4.30 -0.25
N SER A 95 -6.50 5.38 -1.04
CA SER A 95 -6.81 6.73 -0.57
C SER A 95 -8.09 6.76 0.27
N LEU A 96 -9.17 6.17 -0.25
CA LEU A 96 -10.46 6.04 0.43
C LEU A 96 -10.32 5.25 1.75
N ALA A 97 -9.63 4.11 1.70
CA ALA A 97 -9.45 3.24 2.85
C ALA A 97 -8.64 3.90 3.98
N ILE A 98 -7.62 4.70 3.64
CA ILE A 98 -6.87 5.51 4.63
C ILE A 98 -7.81 6.56 5.25
N CYS A 99 -8.54 7.30 4.42
CA CYS A 99 -9.39 8.39 4.89
C CYS A 99 -10.54 7.92 5.79
N LEU A 100 -11.10 6.74 5.49
CA LEU A 100 -12.23 6.17 6.23
C LEU A 100 -11.81 5.17 7.32
N GLY A 101 -10.52 4.86 7.44
CA GLY A 101 -10.02 3.90 8.43
C GLY A 101 -10.40 2.44 8.14
N LEU A 102 -10.47 2.03 6.88
CA LEU A 102 -10.92 0.69 6.46
C LEU A 102 -9.78 -0.36 6.57
N SER A 103 -9.45 -0.80 7.79
CA SER A 103 -8.34 -1.74 8.04
C SER A 103 -8.36 -2.99 7.15
N PRO A 104 -9.48 -3.71 6.95
CA PRO A 104 -9.51 -4.90 6.09
C PRO A 104 -9.10 -4.64 4.64
N VAL A 105 -9.43 -3.47 4.08
CA VAL A 105 -8.98 -3.08 2.73
C VAL A 105 -7.48 -2.82 2.76
N LEU A 106 -7.01 -2.04 3.73
CA LEU A 106 -5.59 -1.70 3.88
C LEU A 106 -4.70 -2.93 4.13
N GLU A 107 -5.20 -3.94 4.84
CA GLU A 107 -4.49 -5.21 5.06
C GLU A 107 -4.24 -5.96 3.74
N ILE A 108 -5.23 -6.04 2.86
CA ILE A 108 -5.07 -6.71 1.56
C ILE A 108 -4.14 -5.90 0.65
N VAL A 109 -4.31 -4.57 0.61
CA VAL A 109 -3.41 -3.67 -0.16
C VAL A 109 -1.97 -3.75 0.39
N SER A 110 -1.80 -3.89 1.71
CA SER A 110 -0.48 -4.03 2.32
C SER A 110 0.25 -5.29 1.82
N LEU A 111 -0.48 -6.39 1.66
CA LEU A 111 0.06 -7.63 1.12
C LEU A 111 0.41 -7.47 -0.37
N TRP A 112 -0.47 -6.82 -1.15
CA TRP A 112 -0.20 -6.48 -2.55
C TRP A 112 1.13 -5.72 -2.70
N LEU A 113 1.29 -4.63 -1.94
CA LEU A 113 2.47 -3.78 -2.03
C LEU A 113 3.73 -4.50 -1.52
N LYS A 114 3.64 -5.19 -0.38
CA LYS A 114 4.79 -5.88 0.21
C LYS A 114 5.31 -6.98 -0.71
N VAL A 115 4.42 -7.80 -1.29
CA VAL A 115 4.80 -8.86 -2.22
C VAL A 115 5.49 -8.26 -3.45
N ARG A 116 4.94 -7.20 -4.05
CA ARG A 116 5.58 -6.53 -5.20
C ARG A 116 6.96 -5.99 -4.88
N VAL A 117 7.13 -5.33 -3.73
CA VAL A 117 8.44 -4.86 -3.27
C VAL A 117 9.40 -6.04 -3.12
N CYS A 118 9.02 -7.09 -2.39
CA CYS A 118 9.88 -8.25 -2.19
C CYS A 118 10.22 -8.99 -3.49
N GLN A 119 9.28 -9.10 -4.44
CA GLN A 119 9.52 -9.69 -5.76
C GLN A 119 10.59 -8.89 -6.53
N LEU A 120 10.53 -7.56 -6.48
CA LEU A 120 11.53 -6.71 -7.10
C LEU A 120 12.94 -6.99 -6.53
N TYR A 121 13.05 -7.10 -5.21
CA TYR A 121 14.32 -7.44 -4.55
C TYR A 121 14.81 -8.86 -4.91
N ALA A 122 13.92 -9.85 -4.89
CA ALA A 122 14.26 -11.22 -5.26
C ALA A 122 14.79 -11.31 -6.70
N SER A 123 14.12 -10.63 -7.63
CA SER A 123 14.51 -10.60 -9.04
C SER A 123 15.88 -9.97 -9.27
N SER A 124 16.23 -8.96 -8.48
CA SER A 124 17.56 -8.35 -8.53
C SER A 124 18.69 -9.23 -8.01
N ALA A 125 18.45 -9.93 -6.90
CA ALA A 125 19.44 -10.78 -6.28
C ALA A 125 19.73 -12.03 -7.12
N LEU A 126 18.72 -12.52 -7.86
CA LEU A 126 18.78 -13.79 -8.59
C LEU A 126 19.07 -13.64 -10.09
N GLN A 127 19.23 -12.41 -10.60
CA GLN A 127 19.49 -12.12 -12.03
C GLN A 127 18.60 -12.92 -12.99
N SER A 128 17.29 -12.95 -12.73
CA SER A 128 16.36 -13.75 -13.54
C SER A 128 16.11 -13.10 -14.91
N ALA A 129 16.49 -13.77 -16.00
CA ALA A 129 16.36 -13.28 -17.37
C ALA A 129 14.91 -13.06 -17.86
N ASN A 130 13.90 -13.52 -17.11
CA ASN A 130 12.49 -13.52 -17.51
C ASN A 130 11.59 -12.65 -16.60
N TYR A 131 12.17 -11.81 -15.75
CA TYR A 131 11.45 -10.76 -15.03
C TYR A 131 11.96 -9.42 -15.58
N LEU A 132 11.07 -8.44 -15.76
CA LEU A 132 11.48 -7.07 -16.05
C LEU A 132 11.38 -6.25 -14.76
N PRO A 133 12.44 -6.16 -13.93
CA PRO A 133 12.46 -5.36 -12.70
C PRO A 133 11.98 -3.92 -12.91
N TYR A 134 12.22 -3.37 -14.09
CA TYR A 134 11.81 -2.02 -14.47
C TYR A 134 10.29 -1.80 -14.37
N ILE A 135 9.48 -2.66 -15.00
CA ILE A 135 8.02 -2.53 -15.01
C ILE A 135 7.46 -2.62 -13.58
N SER A 136 8.01 -3.52 -12.77
CA SER A 136 7.60 -3.68 -11.38
C SER A 136 7.99 -2.48 -10.50
N TYR A 137 9.13 -1.85 -10.77
CA TYR A 137 9.54 -0.61 -10.10
C TYR A 137 8.60 0.55 -10.46
N GLU A 138 8.29 0.77 -11.74
CA GLU A 138 7.39 1.85 -12.19
C GLU A 138 6.01 1.74 -11.54
N ILE A 139 5.45 0.53 -11.43
CA ILE A 139 4.17 0.27 -10.76
C ILE A 139 4.22 0.67 -9.28
N ILE A 140 5.29 0.28 -8.56
CA ILE A 140 5.45 0.62 -7.14
C ILE A 140 5.67 2.12 -6.98
N GLU A 141 6.47 2.72 -7.86
CA GLU A 141 6.75 4.16 -7.86
C GLU A 141 5.48 4.97 -8.08
N GLU A 142 4.71 4.64 -9.11
CA GLU A 142 3.44 5.31 -9.41
C GLU A 142 2.47 5.15 -8.24
N PHE A 143 2.31 3.94 -7.69
CA PHE A 143 1.44 3.71 -6.53
C PHE A 143 1.83 4.59 -5.33
N VAL A 144 3.11 4.59 -4.94
CA VAL A 144 3.59 5.33 -3.77
C VAL A 144 3.49 6.84 -3.98
N THR A 145 3.92 7.34 -5.14
CA THR A 145 3.94 8.77 -5.42
C THR A 145 2.54 9.34 -5.59
N ALA A 146 1.65 8.65 -6.30
CA ALA A 146 0.27 9.07 -6.50
C ALA A 146 -0.55 8.99 -5.19
N LEU A 147 -0.44 7.91 -4.43
CA LEU A 147 -1.12 7.79 -3.13
C LEU A 147 -0.66 8.88 -2.15
N THR A 148 0.64 9.14 -2.11
CA THR A 148 1.19 10.25 -1.35
C THR A 148 0.56 11.57 -1.78
N SER A 149 0.57 11.86 -3.09
CA SER A 149 0.03 13.10 -3.64
C SER A 149 -1.44 13.27 -3.28
N ASP A 150 -2.25 12.21 -3.41
CA ASP A 150 -3.65 12.18 -3.02
C ASP A 150 -3.80 12.55 -1.53
N MET A 151 -3.07 11.89 -0.63
CA MET A 151 -3.19 12.13 0.81
C MET A 151 -2.68 13.50 1.25
N LEU A 152 -1.70 14.06 0.57
CA LEU A 152 -1.21 15.42 0.84
C LEU A 152 -2.14 16.50 0.28
N SER A 153 -2.93 16.20 -0.76
CA SER A 153 -3.92 17.12 -1.32
C SER A 153 -5.12 17.34 -0.39
N ILE A 154 -5.38 16.40 0.52
CA ILE A 154 -6.44 16.48 1.52
C ILE A 154 -5.93 17.38 2.66
N GLN A 155 -6.14 18.69 2.54
CA GLN A 155 -5.94 19.62 3.65
C GLN A 155 -7.01 19.38 4.72
N GLY A 156 -6.60 19.41 5.98
CA GLY A 156 -7.45 19.18 7.15
C GLY A 156 -8.77 19.97 7.05
N SER A 157 -9.85 19.27 6.78
CA SER A 157 -11.20 19.80 6.87
C SER A 157 -11.57 19.91 8.36
N PRO A 158 -12.18 21.01 8.83
CA PRO A 158 -12.38 21.33 10.25
C PRO A 158 -13.48 20.48 10.94
N LEU A 159 -13.66 19.22 10.56
CA LEU A 159 -14.70 18.33 11.09
C LEU A 159 -14.27 17.51 12.32
N THR A 160 -13.02 17.64 12.78
CA THR A 160 -12.48 16.92 13.95
C THR A 160 -12.41 17.75 15.23
N SER A 161 -12.97 18.97 15.27
CA SER A 161 -13.04 19.78 16.49
C SER A 161 -14.11 19.25 17.47
N ASN A 162 -13.84 18.12 18.12
CA ASN A 162 -14.52 17.76 19.36
C ASN A 162 -13.91 18.60 20.52
N PRO A 163 -14.70 19.44 21.22
CA PRO A 163 -14.17 20.45 22.14
C PRO A 163 -13.90 19.90 23.56
N THR A 164 -13.49 18.63 23.70
CA THR A 164 -13.30 17.98 25.02
C THR A 164 -11.89 17.46 25.28
N LEU A 165 -10.85 18.05 24.66
CA LEU A 165 -9.47 17.83 25.13
C LEU A 165 -9.10 18.84 26.22
N SER A 166 -8.81 18.30 27.40
CA SER A 166 -8.50 18.97 28.66
C SER A 166 -7.34 19.95 28.58
N LYS A 167 -7.46 21.04 29.34
CA LYS A 167 -6.57 22.20 29.54
C LYS A 167 -5.07 21.94 29.83
N ASN A 168 -4.59 20.70 29.83
CA ASN A 168 -3.19 20.37 30.11
C ASN A 168 -2.31 20.18 28.86
N ASP A 169 -2.86 20.17 27.65
CA ASP A 169 -2.08 20.00 26.40
C ASP A 169 -1.55 21.32 25.79
N ILE A 170 -1.72 22.44 26.47
CA ILE A 170 -1.42 23.79 25.96
C ILE A 170 0.10 24.07 25.81
N ILE A 171 0.98 23.13 26.20
CA ILE A 171 2.44 23.29 26.08
C ILE A 171 3.02 22.62 24.80
N GLN A 172 2.24 21.85 24.04
CA GLN A 172 2.68 21.33 22.73
C GLN A 172 1.86 21.99 21.62
N SER A 173 2.32 23.18 21.21
CA SER A 173 1.81 23.95 20.07
C SER A 173 1.47 23.04 18.89
N GLY A 174 0.21 23.13 18.45
CA GLY A 174 -0.39 22.27 17.43
C GLY A 174 0.43 22.22 16.13
N ASP A 175 0.86 21.02 15.77
CA ASP A 175 1.37 20.72 14.44
C ASP A 175 0.18 20.80 13.47
N PRO A 176 0.16 21.77 12.53
CA PRO A 176 -0.95 21.98 11.59
C PRO A 176 -1.18 20.77 10.66
N ASN A 177 -0.33 19.75 10.73
CA ASN A 177 -0.43 18.53 9.94
C ASN A 177 -1.07 17.34 10.67
N LYS A 178 -1.51 17.48 11.95
CA LYS A 178 -2.16 16.39 12.69
C LYS A 178 -3.41 15.82 12.01
N ASP A 179 -4.08 16.63 11.19
CA ASP A 179 -5.29 16.23 10.46
C ASP A 179 -4.98 15.53 9.13
N ASN A 180 -3.71 15.35 8.75
CA ASN A 180 -3.37 14.65 7.52
C ASN A 180 -3.61 13.12 7.68
N PRO A 181 -4.33 12.48 6.75
CA PRO A 181 -4.66 11.05 6.84
C PRO A 181 -3.44 10.11 6.95
N LEU A 182 -2.26 10.53 6.49
CA LEU A 182 -1.04 9.75 6.66
C LEU A 182 -0.65 9.56 8.13
N TYR A 183 -0.96 10.49 9.03
CA TYR A 183 -0.56 10.37 10.44
C TYR A 183 -1.19 9.18 11.16
N ILE A 184 -2.41 8.81 10.77
CA ILE A 184 -3.19 7.75 11.42
C ILE A 184 -2.92 6.36 10.87
N ILE A 185 -2.17 6.23 9.76
CA ILE A 185 -1.94 4.94 9.09
C ILE A 185 -1.46 3.84 10.07
N PRO A 186 -0.45 4.05 10.92
CA PRO A 186 0.01 3.00 11.83
C PRO A 186 -1.03 2.56 12.86
N SER A 187 -1.96 3.44 13.23
CA SER A 187 -3.06 3.09 14.14
C SER A 187 -4.21 2.37 13.44
N VAL A 188 -4.44 2.65 12.15
CA VAL A 188 -5.50 2.01 11.37
C VAL A 188 -5.04 0.63 10.87
N SER A 189 -3.86 0.55 10.25
CA SER A 189 -3.30 -0.69 9.71
C SER A 189 -1.78 -0.70 9.83
N PRO A 190 -1.22 -1.36 10.88
CA PRO A 190 0.22 -1.52 11.04
C PRO A 190 0.89 -2.24 9.87
N ALA A 191 0.21 -3.21 9.26
CA ALA A 191 0.72 -3.92 8.09
C ALA A 191 0.87 -2.99 6.88
N PHE A 192 -0.12 -2.13 6.64
CA PHE A 192 -0.04 -1.13 5.58
C PHE A 192 1.06 -0.11 5.84
N ALA A 193 1.24 0.33 7.10
CA ALA A 193 2.33 1.23 7.46
C ALA A 193 3.70 0.67 7.06
N ASP A 194 3.98 -0.60 7.38
CA ASP A 194 5.24 -1.26 7.04
C ASP A 194 5.43 -1.48 5.52
N ALA A 195 4.37 -1.94 4.83
CA ALA A 195 4.40 -2.14 3.40
C ALA A 195 4.60 -0.82 2.64
N PHE A 196 3.87 0.23 3.02
CA PHE A 196 3.99 1.56 2.44
C PHE A 196 5.38 2.14 2.68
N LEU A 197 5.92 1.98 3.88
CA LEU A 197 7.27 2.42 4.21
C LEU A 197 8.35 1.70 3.39
N SER A 198 8.14 0.42 3.08
CA SER A 198 9.00 -0.36 2.19
C SER A 198 8.99 0.24 0.77
N GLY A 199 7.82 0.62 0.26
CA GLY A 199 7.67 1.31 -1.03
C GLY A 199 8.30 2.70 -1.03
N VAL A 200 8.02 3.53 -0.02
CA VAL A 200 8.64 4.86 0.17
C VAL A 200 10.17 4.75 0.18
N SER A 201 10.72 3.78 0.91
CA SER A 201 12.17 3.56 0.98
C SER A 201 12.76 3.19 -0.38
N LEU A 202 12.04 2.42 -1.19
CA LEU A 202 12.45 2.07 -2.55
C LEU A 202 12.43 3.27 -3.50
N VAL A 203 11.39 4.11 -3.42
CA VAL A 203 11.16 5.24 -4.34
C VAL A 203 12.03 6.44 -4.01
N TYR A 204 12.06 6.82 -2.74
CA TYR A 204 12.70 8.05 -2.28
C TYR A 204 14.08 7.81 -1.64
N GLY A 205 14.44 6.56 -1.32
CA GLY A 205 15.71 6.21 -0.66
C GLY A 205 16.96 6.70 -1.40
N PHE A 206 17.99 7.08 -0.63
CA PHE A 206 19.18 7.79 -1.13
C PHE A 206 20.07 6.95 -2.06
N TYR A 207 20.88 7.64 -2.87
CA TYR A 207 21.89 7.03 -3.74
C TYR A 207 23.04 6.34 -2.97
N PRO A 208 23.55 5.16 -3.39
CA PRO A 208 23.00 4.33 -4.47
C PRO A 208 21.65 3.82 -4.01
N SER A 209 20.61 4.24 -4.72
CA SER A 209 19.26 3.86 -4.38
C SER A 209 19.20 2.37 -4.59
N LEU A 210 18.38 1.69 -3.80
CA LEU A 210 18.05 0.31 -4.10
C LEU A 210 17.63 0.17 -5.57
N LYS A 211 17.00 1.18 -6.21
CA LYS A 211 16.80 1.26 -7.67
C LYS A 211 18.08 1.00 -8.49
N SER A 212 19.22 1.58 -8.13
CA SER A 212 20.50 1.39 -8.83
C SER A 212 21.14 0.02 -8.57
N SER A 213 21.03 -0.51 -7.35
CA SER A 213 21.60 -1.82 -6.98
C SER A 213 20.72 -3.00 -7.41
N VAL A 214 19.40 -2.79 -7.49
CA VAL A 214 18.39 -3.83 -7.80
C VAL A 214 18.26 -4.01 -9.31
N CYS A 215 18.34 -2.93 -10.09
CA CYS A 215 17.99 -3.02 -11.50
C CYS A 215 19.16 -2.99 -12.47
N ASN A 216 20.42 -2.96 -12.01
CA ASN A 216 21.62 -2.84 -12.86
C ASN A 216 21.45 -1.77 -13.97
N PHE A 217 20.74 -0.68 -13.67
CA PHE A 217 20.58 0.40 -14.65
C PHE A 217 21.96 0.98 -14.95
N THR A 218 22.25 1.18 -16.24
CA THR A 218 23.31 2.09 -16.66
C THR A 218 23.11 3.38 -15.88
N VAL A 219 24.13 3.79 -15.13
CA VAL A 219 24.13 4.96 -14.25
C VAL A 219 23.97 6.22 -15.10
N THR A 220 22.78 6.46 -15.62
CA THR A 220 22.32 7.78 -15.99
C THR A 220 21.82 8.42 -14.70
N HIS A 221 22.26 9.63 -14.44
CA HIS A 221 21.92 10.45 -13.28
C HIS A 221 20.42 10.80 -13.22
N GLU A 222 19.53 9.82 -13.15
CA GLU A 222 18.15 10.06 -12.77
C GLU A 222 18.12 10.26 -11.25
N ALA A 223 18.03 11.53 -10.88
CA ALA A 223 17.97 11.98 -9.50
C ALA A 223 16.92 11.16 -8.72
N THR A 224 17.33 10.61 -7.58
CA THR A 224 16.40 10.14 -6.56
C THR A 224 15.32 11.21 -6.36
N LYS A 225 14.04 10.85 -6.50
CA LYS A 225 12.95 11.80 -6.26
C LYS A 225 13.09 12.33 -4.84
N ILE A 226 12.97 13.65 -4.68
CA ILE A 226 13.01 14.27 -3.35
C ILE A 226 11.67 13.94 -2.67
N PRO A 227 11.67 13.29 -1.49
CA PRO A 227 10.42 13.02 -0.78
C PRO A 227 9.75 14.34 -0.38
N PRO A 228 8.42 14.47 -0.56
CA PRO A 228 7.65 15.55 0.03
C PRO A 228 7.95 15.69 1.53
N PRO A 229 8.22 16.92 2.06
CA PRO A 229 8.59 17.12 3.46
C PRO A 229 7.59 16.53 4.46
N GLN A 230 6.30 16.56 4.12
CA GLN A 230 5.21 16.04 4.94
C GLN A 230 5.32 14.53 5.16
N ILE A 231 5.81 13.76 4.18
CA ILE A 231 6.05 12.32 4.37
C ILE A 231 7.14 12.10 5.41
N ILE A 232 8.21 12.89 5.37
CA ILE A 232 9.32 12.78 6.34
C ILE A 232 8.79 13.03 7.75
N LEU A 233 7.91 14.03 7.93
CA LEU A 233 7.27 14.32 9.20
C LEU A 233 6.36 13.17 9.67
N CYS A 234 5.52 12.62 8.78
CA CYS A 234 4.65 11.48 9.09
C CYS A 234 5.48 10.28 9.57
N ILE A 235 6.53 9.93 8.84
CA ILE A 235 7.38 8.79 9.18
C ILE A 235 8.14 9.02 10.49
N SER A 236 8.63 10.24 10.71
CA SER A 236 9.27 10.62 11.97
C SER A 236 8.31 10.46 13.15
N HIS A 237 7.05 10.84 12.97
CA HIS A 237 5.99 10.64 13.95
C HIS A 237 5.72 9.15 14.19
N TRP A 238 5.57 8.34 13.14
CA TRP A 238 5.36 6.90 13.24
C TRP A 238 6.50 6.22 14.02
N LEU A 239 7.75 6.60 13.75
CA LEU A 239 8.92 6.08 14.45
C LEU A 239 8.95 6.45 15.95
N ARG A 240 8.50 7.67 16.31
CA ARG A 240 8.36 8.08 17.72
C ARG A 240 7.30 7.24 18.43
N LEU A 241 6.13 7.04 17.82
CA LEU A 241 5.06 6.21 18.38
C LEU A 241 5.53 4.78 18.68
N SER A 242 6.28 4.17 17.75
CA SER A 242 6.80 2.80 17.92
C SER A 242 7.80 2.66 19.06
N ARG A 243 8.61 3.70 19.32
CA ARG A 243 9.58 3.70 20.42
C ARG A 243 8.90 3.77 21.79
N ILE A 244 7.86 4.58 21.90
CA ILE A 244 7.09 4.77 23.14
C ILE A 244 6.34 3.48 23.49
N SER A 245 5.71 2.84 22.51
CA SER A 245 4.99 1.56 22.70
C SER A 245 5.90 0.44 23.25
N LYS A 246 7.17 0.40 22.83
CA LYS A 246 8.15 -0.60 23.34
C LYS A 246 8.62 -0.35 24.78
N GLN A 247 8.46 0.85 25.32
CA GLN A 247 8.93 1.22 26.66
C GLN A 247 7.85 1.10 27.75
N HIS A 248 6.59 1.01 27.37
CA HIS A 248 5.46 0.93 28.30
C HIS A 248 4.55 -0.26 27.96
N GLN A 249 4.89 -1.46 28.44
CA GLN A 249 3.96 -2.47 28.99
C GLN A 249 4.64 -3.85 29.17
N PRO A 250 4.74 -4.37 30.42
CA PRO A 250 4.80 -5.80 30.66
C PRO A 250 3.36 -6.35 30.77
N GLY A 251 2.94 -7.19 29.82
CA GLY A 251 1.80 -8.10 30.04
C GLY A 251 0.45 -7.78 29.40
N THR A 252 0.33 -6.79 28.51
CA THR A 252 -0.87 -6.62 27.66
C THR A 252 -0.51 -6.80 26.20
N ASN A 253 -1.36 -7.50 25.45
CA ASN A 253 -1.15 -7.88 24.05
C ASN A 253 -0.54 -6.70 23.28
N PRO A 254 0.63 -6.89 22.61
CA PRO A 254 1.23 -5.81 21.85
C PRO A 254 0.22 -5.45 20.76
N PHE A 255 -0.29 -4.21 20.78
CA PHE A 255 -0.73 -3.60 19.54
C PHE A 255 0.39 -3.87 18.54
N SER A 256 0.11 -4.66 17.51
CA SER A 256 1.11 -5.18 16.59
C SER A 256 1.90 -4.00 16.04
N SER A 257 3.12 -3.79 16.56
CA SER A 257 3.96 -2.71 16.08
C SER A 257 4.17 -2.96 14.60
N TRP A 258 3.96 -1.94 13.76
CA TRP A 258 4.23 -2.06 12.33
C TRP A 258 5.68 -2.53 12.06
N THR A 259 6.59 -2.33 13.03
CA THR A 259 7.97 -2.82 12.97
C THR A 259 8.17 -4.33 13.19
N SER A 260 7.11 -5.10 13.46
CA SER A 260 7.20 -6.53 13.84
C SER A 260 6.20 -7.41 13.11
N ILE A 261 5.82 -7.03 11.89
CA ILE A 261 4.92 -7.83 11.06
C ILE A 261 5.65 -9.08 10.56
N ASP A 262 5.14 -10.25 10.89
CA ASP A 262 5.61 -11.53 10.35
C ASP A 262 4.99 -11.77 8.97
N TRP A 263 5.58 -11.12 7.96
CA TRP A 263 5.13 -11.24 6.57
C TRP A 263 5.14 -12.67 6.03
N PRO A 264 6.15 -13.52 6.29
CA PRO A 264 6.10 -14.93 5.90
C PRO A 264 4.86 -15.65 6.44
N SER A 265 4.52 -15.46 7.72
CA SER A 265 3.30 -16.06 8.28
C SER A 265 2.01 -15.43 7.73
N ALA A 266 1.99 -14.12 7.49
CA ALA A 266 0.84 -13.43 6.89
C ALA A 266 0.56 -13.96 5.47
N ALA A 267 1.60 -14.12 4.66
CA ALA A 267 1.45 -14.51 3.26
C ALA A 267 1.23 -16.01 3.07
N ARG A 268 1.74 -16.87 3.97
CA ARG A 268 1.44 -18.33 3.97
C ARG A 268 -0.04 -18.65 4.14
N ARG A 269 -0.82 -17.75 4.72
CA ARG A 269 -2.28 -17.89 4.81
C ARG A 269 -2.95 -17.81 3.43
N HIS A 270 -2.27 -17.27 2.43
CA HIS A 270 -2.83 -16.98 1.11
C HIS A 270 -2.17 -17.83 0.02
N LYS A 271 -2.52 -19.12 -0.02
CA LYS A 271 -1.89 -20.15 -0.87
C LYS A 271 -1.95 -19.86 -2.39
N PHE A 272 -2.88 -19.03 -2.85
CA PHE A 272 -3.03 -18.65 -4.26
C PHE A 272 -2.00 -17.59 -4.71
N LEU A 273 -1.28 -16.94 -3.78
CA LEU A 273 -0.18 -16.02 -4.11
C LEU A 273 1.09 -16.74 -4.56
N ASN A 274 1.08 -18.07 -4.63
CA ASN A 274 2.23 -18.87 -5.04
C ASN A 274 2.58 -18.57 -6.50
N HIS A 275 3.64 -17.80 -6.69
CA HIS A 275 4.22 -17.54 -8.00
C HIS A 275 4.77 -18.86 -8.58
N PRO A 276 4.63 -19.14 -9.89
CA PRO A 276 5.13 -20.37 -10.51
C PRO A 276 6.65 -20.57 -10.47
N ARG A 277 7.42 -19.65 -9.87
CA ARG A 277 8.90 -19.64 -9.90
C ARG A 277 9.55 -19.56 -8.52
N PHE A 278 8.87 -18.96 -7.54
CA PHE A 278 9.36 -18.83 -6.17
C PHE A 278 8.19 -19.03 -5.23
N SER A 279 8.38 -19.78 -4.14
CA SER A 279 7.37 -19.77 -3.07
C SER A 279 7.31 -18.37 -2.47
N ILE A 280 6.13 -17.97 -2.00
CA ILE A 280 5.95 -16.67 -1.34
C ILE A 280 6.94 -16.51 -0.18
N ASP A 281 7.24 -17.62 0.51
CA ASP A 281 8.25 -17.68 1.57
C ASP A 281 9.63 -17.24 1.06
N GLN A 282 10.08 -17.74 -0.10
CA GLN A 282 11.36 -17.35 -0.71
C GLN A 282 11.36 -15.88 -1.12
N ILE A 283 10.26 -15.36 -1.67
CA ILE A 283 10.13 -13.94 -2.03
C ILE A 283 10.26 -13.07 -0.79
N LEU A 284 9.60 -13.44 0.31
CA LEU A 284 9.60 -12.67 1.55
C LEU A 284 10.89 -12.80 2.37
N MET A 285 11.81 -13.70 2.01
CA MET A 285 13.19 -13.69 2.53
C MET A 285 14.00 -12.51 1.98
N PHE A 286 13.62 -11.96 0.81
CA PHE A 286 14.22 -10.76 0.23
C PHE A 286 13.56 -9.47 0.73
N GLN A 287 13.05 -9.48 1.97
CA GLN A 287 12.55 -8.25 2.58
C GLN A 287 13.64 -7.18 2.57
N PRO A 288 13.30 -5.93 2.20
CA PRO A 288 14.23 -4.83 2.36
C PRO A 288 14.70 -4.79 3.81
N PRO A 289 16.00 -4.56 4.08
CA PRO A 289 16.46 -4.37 5.45
C PRO A 289 15.59 -3.29 6.12
N PRO A 290 15.23 -3.45 7.42
CA PRO A 290 14.46 -2.44 8.16
C PRO A 290 15.11 -1.09 7.90
N PRO A 291 14.33 -0.05 7.62
CA PRO A 291 14.77 1.04 6.77
C PRO A 291 15.98 1.79 7.35
N LEU A 292 17.17 1.34 6.97
CA LEU A 292 18.45 2.01 7.22
C LEU A 292 18.44 3.41 6.60
N CYS A 293 17.63 3.61 5.55
CA CYS A 293 17.39 4.90 4.91
C CYS A 293 16.61 5.89 5.79
N LEU A 294 15.73 5.42 6.69
CA LEU A 294 14.96 6.28 7.60
C LEU A 294 15.73 6.66 8.85
N ILE A 295 16.63 5.78 9.31
CA ILE A 295 17.67 6.16 10.29
C ILE A 295 18.45 7.34 9.72
N TRP A 296 18.73 7.35 8.42
CA TRP A 296 19.42 8.47 7.77
C TRP A 296 18.59 9.76 7.75
N TRP A 297 17.34 9.75 7.29
CA TRP A 297 16.49 10.96 7.26
C TRP A 297 16.08 11.47 8.64
N THR A 298 15.94 10.61 9.63
CA THR A 298 15.58 11.07 10.99
C THR A 298 16.79 11.55 11.80
N ILE A 299 18.01 11.08 11.49
CA ILE A 299 19.24 11.44 12.21
C ILE A 299 20.04 12.54 11.51
N PHE A 300 20.07 12.57 10.17
CA PHE A 300 21.01 13.42 9.42
C PHE A 300 20.36 14.48 8.52
N GLU A 301 19.04 14.47 8.27
CA GLU A 301 18.34 15.62 7.63
C GLU A 301 18.54 16.93 8.43
N PRO A 302 18.52 16.93 9.79
CA PRO A 302 18.84 18.13 10.57
C PRO A 302 20.27 18.62 10.35
N LEU A 303 21.21 17.74 10.04
CA LEU A 303 22.61 18.09 9.79
C LEU A 303 22.80 18.74 8.40
N ARG A 304 21.94 18.44 7.42
CA ARG A 304 21.96 19.09 6.11
C ARG A 304 21.53 20.55 6.14
N HIS A 305 20.61 20.91 7.03
CA HIS A 305 20.19 22.30 7.23
C HIS A 305 21.23 23.16 7.97
N ILE A 306 22.20 22.53 8.64
CA ILE A 306 23.31 23.22 9.33
C ILE A 306 24.50 23.42 8.38
N MET A 307 24.57 22.69 7.27
CA MET A 307 25.67 22.74 6.29
C MET A 307 25.35 23.55 5.01
N ARG A 308 24.22 24.25 4.95
CA ARG A 308 23.89 25.27 3.93
C ARG A 308 23.81 26.63 4.58
#